data_AF-A0A1R1YMU1-F1
#
_entry.id   AF-A0A1R1YMU1-F1
#
_cell.length_a   1.000
_cell.length_b   1.000
_cell.length_c   1.000
_cell.angle_alpha   90.00
_cell.angle_beta   90.00
_cell.angle_gamma   90.00
#
_symmetry.space_group_name_H-M   'P 1'
#
loop_
_entity.id
_entity.type
_entity.pdbx_description
1 polymer ?
#
loop_
_entity_poly.entity_id
_entity_poly.type
_entity_poly.pdbx_seq_one_letter_code
_entity_poly.pdbx_strand_id
1 'polypeptide(L)' 'MLTKPDFAKRFYLSTDASSYCFCAVLEQESSEGMLKTLAYFSKKLKDAETRYSAYEREDLAVTTVL' A
#
# COMPACT_ATOMS: atom_id res chain seq x y z
N MET A 1 14.46 5.17 3.69
CA MET A 1 15.51 4.26 3.20
C MET A 1 14.86 2.92 2.93
N LEU A 2 14.99 2.37 1.72
CA LEU A 2 14.38 1.09 1.34
C LEU A 2 15.28 -0.07 1.76
N THR A 3 14.67 -1.18 2.13
CA THR A 3 15.37 -2.43 2.50
C THR A 3 15.16 -3.49 1.41
N LYS A 4 16.11 -4.41 1.26
CA LYS A 4 15.97 -5.53 0.34
C LYS A 4 14.92 -6.53 0.87
N PRO A 5 14.08 -7.10 0.00
CA PRO A 5 13.11 -8.10 0.42
C PRO A 5 13.80 -9.40 0.85
N ASP A 6 13.27 -10.00 1.91
CA ASP A 6 13.60 -11.35 2.35
C ASP A 6 12.38 -12.25 2.12
N PHE A 7 12.42 -13.09 1.09
CA PHE A 7 11.29 -13.93 0.70
C PHE A 7 10.94 -15.03 1.72
N ALA A 8 11.78 -15.26 2.73
CA ALA A 8 11.48 -16.18 3.83
C ALA A 8 10.62 -15.53 4.94
N LYS A 9 10.43 -14.20 4.91
CA LYS A 9 9.66 -13.45 5.91
C LYS A 9 8.29 -13.04 5.40
N ARG A 10 7.35 -12.85 6.34
CA ARG A 10 6.03 -12.30 6.04
C ARG A 10 6.13 -10.88 5.52
N PHE A 11 5.43 -10.60 4.43
CA PHE A 11 5.22 -9.26 3.91
C PHE A 11 4.02 -8.62 4.60
N TYR A 12 4.13 -7.32 4.87
CA TYR A 12 3.06 -6.47 5.37
C TYR A 12 2.75 -5.43 4.30
N LEU A 13 1.47 -5.27 3.99
CA LEU A 13 0.99 -4.31 3.00
C LEU A 13 0.05 -3.33 3.70
N SER A 14 0.47 -2.08 3.77
CA SER A 14 -0.29 -0.98 4.35
C SER A 14 -0.85 -0.14 3.20
N THR A 15 -2.17 0.06 3.14
CA THR A 15 -2.84 0.86 2.09
C THR A 15 -3.59 2.04 2.71
N ASP A 16 -3.76 3.11 1.94
CA ASP A 16 -4.60 4.25 2.29
C ASP A 16 -5.19 4.88 1.02
N ALA A 17 -6.42 5.38 1.09
CA ALA A 17 -7.10 6.01 -0.02
C ALA A 17 -7.66 7.40 0.32
N SER A 18 -7.31 8.38 -0.51
CA SER A 18 -7.86 9.73 -0.46
C SER A 18 -8.93 9.94 -1.54
N SER A 19 -9.44 11.17 -1.64
CA SER A 19 -10.36 11.56 -2.72
C SER A 19 -9.71 11.71 -4.11
N TYR A 20 -8.38 11.70 -4.20
CA TYR A 20 -7.66 11.98 -5.46
C TYR A 20 -6.71 10.87 -5.89
N CYS A 21 -6.20 10.09 -4.94
CA CYS A 21 -5.26 9.02 -5.16
C CYS A 21 -5.35 8.00 -4.04
N PHE A 22 -4.77 6.83 -4.28
CA PHE A 22 -4.48 5.86 -3.23
C PHE A 22 -3.00 5.51 -3.26
N CYS A 23 -2.52 5.00 -2.13
CA CYS A 23 -1.13 4.60 -1.96
C CYS A 23 -1.03 3.28 -1.19
N ALA A 24 0.14 2.67 -1.30
CA ALA A 24 0.50 1.52 -0.51
C ALA A 24 1.99 1.53 -0.13
N VAL A 25 2.29 0.90 0.99
CA VAL A 25 3.64 0.66 1.49
C VAL A 25 3.81 -0.84 1.68
N LEU A 26 4.81 -1.41 1.02
CA LEU A 26 5.21 -2.79 1.24
C LEU A 26 6.32 -2.82 2.28
N GLU A 27 6.17 -3.62 3.33
CA GLU A 27 7.02 -3.61 4.50
C GLU A 27 7.35 -5.03 4.99
N GLN A 28 8.47 -5.18 5.69
CA GLN A 28 8.86 -6.40 6.38
C GLN A 28 9.43 -6.09 7.76
N GLU A 29 9.22 -7.00 8.71
CA GLU A 29 9.72 -6.87 10.06
C GLU A 29 11.25 -7.11 10.13
N SER A 30 11.97 -6.16 10.72
CA SER A 30 13.40 -6.29 10.99
C SER A 30 13.66 -7.26 12.15
N SER A 31 14.92 -7.61 12.37
CA SER A 31 15.35 -8.37 13.56
C SER A 31 15.05 -7.65 14.89
N GLU A 32 14.76 -6.35 14.85
CA GLU A 32 14.44 -5.51 16.01
C GLU A 32 12.93 -5.36 16.23
N GLY A 33 12.10 -6.08 15.46
CA GLY A 33 10.63 -6.00 15.55
C GLY A 33 10.02 -4.75 14.90
N MET A 34 10.79 -4.02 14.10
CA MET A 34 10.34 -2.78 13.44
C MET A 34 10.00 -3.05 11.97
N LEU A 35 8.86 -2.51 11.49
CA LEU A 35 8.55 -2.54 10.06
C LEU A 35 9.54 -1.68 9.28
N LYS A 36 10.13 -2.27 8.25
CA LYS A 36 11.03 -1.61 7.30
C LYS A 36 10.40 -1.61 5.93
N THR A 37 10.38 -0.44 5.30
CA THR A 37 9.86 -0.25 3.96
C THR A 37 10.71 -0.97 2.91
N LEU A 38 10.05 -1.75 2.06
CA LEU A 38 10.60 -2.39 0.87
C LEU A 38 10.27 -1.62 -0.40
N ALA A 39 9.04 -1.10 -0.50
CA ALA A 39 8.59 -0.33 -1.66
C ALA A 39 7.45 0.63 -1.30
N TYR A 40 7.28 1.66 -2.12
CA TYR A 40 6.12 2.55 -2.11
C TYR A 40 5.39 2.44 -3.44
N PHE A 41 4.07 2.49 -3.38
CA PHE A 41 3.19 2.57 -4.54
C PHE A 41 2.24 3.75 -4.37
N SER A 42 1.98 4.49 -5.43
CA SER A 42 0.89 5.46 -5.46
C SER A 42 0.31 5.58 -6.86
N LYS A 43 -1.01 5.81 -6.92
CA LYS A 43 -1.73 5.96 -8.18
C LYS A 43 -2.84 6.99 -8.01
N LYS A 44 -2.94 7.91 -8.97
CA LYS A 44 -4.08 8.83 -9.05
C LYS A 44 -5.34 8.05 -9.45
N LEU A 45 -6.44 8.38 -8.81
CA LEU A 45 -7.75 7.88 -9.18
C LEU A 45 -8.11 8.43 -10.57
N LYS A 46 -8.74 7.60 -11.40
CA LYS A 46 -9.43 8.07 -12.60
C LYS A 46 -10.64 8.89 -12.20
N ASP A 47 -11.10 9.76 -13.09
CA ASP A 47 -12.30 10.59 -12.86
C ASP A 47 -13.49 9.78 -12.32
N ALA A 48 -13.75 8.59 -12.89
CA ALA A 48 -14.79 7.70 -12.40
C ALA A 48 -14.55 7.17 -10.98
N GLU A 49 -13.30 6.82 -10.66
CA GLU A 49 -12.90 6.27 -9.36
C GLU A 49 -12.94 7.34 -8.25
N THR A 50 -12.86 8.63 -8.58
CA THR A 50 -13.02 9.72 -7.59
C THR A 50 -14.41 9.79 -6.96
N ARG A 51 -15.42 9.25 -7.65
CA ARG A 51 -16.83 9.26 -7.20
C ARG A 51 -17.21 8.05 -6.33
N TYR A 52 -16.29 7.12 -6.15
CA TYR A 52 -16.47 5.99 -5.23
C TYR A 52 -16.56 6.48 -3.79
N SER A 53 -17.33 5.76 -2.98
CA SER A 53 -17.36 5.96 -1.53
C SER A 53 -15.98 5.74 -0.92
N ALA A 54 -15.75 6.24 0.29
CA ALA A 54 -14.48 6.02 0.99
C ALA A 54 -14.14 4.52 1.07
N TYR A 55 -15.12 3.68 1.41
CA TYR A 55 -14.97 2.23 1.50
C TYR A 55 -14.55 1.59 0.17
N GLU A 56 -15.21 1.95 -0.93
CA GLU A 56 -14.87 1.44 -2.26
C GLU A 56 -13.48 1.89 -2.73
N ARG A 57 -13.00 3.07 -2.31
CA ARG A 57 -11.64 3.53 -2.64
C ARG A 57 -10.58 2.79 -1.82
N GLU A 58 -10.85 2.49 -0.55
CA GLU A 58 -9.98 1.63 0.27
C GLU A 58 -9.89 0.22 -0.33
N ASP A 59 -11.02 -0.36 -0.73
CA ASP A 59 -11.05 -1.67 -1.41
C ASP A 59 -10.32 -1.65 -2.77
N LEU A 60 -10.51 -0.59 -3.56
CA LEU A 60 -9.77 -0.38 -4.80
C LEU A 60 -8.26 -0.30 -4.56
N ALA A 61 -7.83 0.34 -3.47
CA ALA A 61 -6.42 0.44 -3.11
C ALA A 61 -5.84 -0.94 -2.82
N VAL A 62 -6.52 -1.74 -1.99
CA VAL A 62 -6.11 -3.12 -1.64
C VAL A 62 -6.07 -4.01 -2.88
N THR A 63 -7.13 -4.03 -3.68
CA THR A 63 -7.26 -4.90 -4.86
C THR A 63 -6.32 -4.53 -6.01
N THR A 64 -5.89 -3.27 -6.12
CA THR A 64 -4.94 -2.86 -7.17
C THR A 64 -3.49 -3.20 -6.84
N VAL A 65 -3.12 -3.24 -5.56
CA VAL A 65 -1.72 -3.38 -5.13
C VAL A 65 -1.34 -4.78 -4.66
N LEU A 66 -2.33 -5.66 -4.46
CA LEU A 66 -2.15 -7.12 -4.31
C LEU A 66 -1.85 -7.78 -5.66
#